data_AF-A0A2D4IJI1-F1
#
_entry.id   AF-A0A2D4IJI1-F1
#
_cell.length_a   1.000
_cell.length_b   1.000
_cell.length_c   1.000
_cell.angle_alpha   90.00
_cell.angle_beta   90.00
_cell.angle_gamma   90.00
#
_symmetry.space_group_name_H-M   'P 1'
#
loop_
_entity.id
_entity.type
_entity.pdbx_description
1 polymer ?
#
loop_
_entity_poly.entity_id
_entity_poly.type
_entity_poly.pdbx_seq_one_letter_code
_entity_poly.pdbx_strand_id
1 'polypeptide(L)'
;SQCHVLDPKDADYILGTVHKAKGLEFDTVQIAGDFVSIPFTWPYLGRLPRNPSAVPEAILEDEWNLLYVAVTRARKRLFMSRFLADILKVAKEYYVRFELTEAVRENMSLWCSEQRCCNSIPADSLLIPKRINFVYADGTKIPEGLLCHSCAAWTLGPITQLTGSPTTEQDAAYPLENIEVPSVVRILLESLLSF
;
A
#
# COMPACT_ATOMS: atom_id res chain seq x y z
N SER A 1 -5.57 7.06 -38.56
CA SER A 1 -5.06 7.73 -37.35
C SER A 1 -3.69 7.15 -37.05
N GLN A 2 -2.63 7.96 -37.01
CA GLN A 2 -1.28 7.47 -36.69
C GLN A 2 -1.16 7.38 -35.16
N CYS A 3 -0.93 6.18 -34.64
CA CYS A 3 -0.91 5.90 -33.19
C CYS A 3 0.51 5.84 -32.59
N HIS A 4 1.51 6.35 -33.32
CA HIS A 4 2.90 6.40 -32.87
C HIS A 4 3.59 7.66 -33.42
N VAL A 5 4.58 8.14 -32.69
CA VAL A 5 5.44 9.27 -33.08
C VAL A 5 6.91 8.87 -32.92
N LEU A 6 7.80 9.56 -33.66
CA LEU A 6 9.23 9.26 -33.63
C LEU A 6 9.96 9.96 -32.48
N ASP A 7 9.60 11.22 -32.17
CA ASP A 7 10.16 11.94 -31.04
C ASP A 7 9.31 11.66 -29.79
N PRO A 8 9.91 11.13 -28.70
CA PRO A 8 9.21 10.95 -27.43
C PRO A 8 8.58 12.24 -26.86
N LYS A 9 9.08 13.42 -27.23
CA LYS A 9 8.53 14.71 -26.78
C LYS A 9 7.16 15.03 -27.36
N ASP A 10 6.84 14.44 -28.51
CA ASP A 10 5.57 14.64 -29.20
C ASP A 10 4.53 13.58 -28.81
N ALA A 11 4.89 12.65 -27.90
CA ALA A 11 4.04 11.56 -27.47
C ALA A 11 3.24 11.93 -26.21
N ASP A 12 1.94 11.63 -26.20
CA ASP A 12 1.13 11.72 -24.98
C ASP A 12 1.55 10.66 -23.94
N TYR A 13 1.97 9.49 -24.42
CA TYR A 13 2.39 8.36 -23.59
C TYR A 13 3.61 7.67 -24.20
N ILE A 14 4.56 7.30 -23.35
CA ILE A 14 5.73 6.49 -23.72
C ILE A 14 5.52 5.10 -23.12
N LEU A 15 5.31 4.10 -23.99
CA LEU A 15 5.23 2.70 -23.58
C LEU A 15 6.58 2.01 -23.78
N GLY A 16 7.06 1.33 -22.75
CA GLY A 16 8.32 0.62 -22.80
C GLY A 16 8.46 -0.39 -21.67
N THR A 17 9.50 -1.20 -21.76
CA THR A 17 9.87 -2.11 -20.68
C THR A 17 10.73 -1.37 -19.65
N VAL A 18 10.74 -1.86 -18.41
CA VAL A 18 11.58 -1.32 -17.33
C VAL A 18 13.05 -1.24 -17.74
N HIS A 19 13.54 -2.26 -18.43
CA HIS A 19 14.90 -2.31 -18.96
C HIS A 19 15.23 -1.12 -19.86
N LYS A 20 14.30 -0.72 -20.75
CA LYS A 20 14.47 0.45 -21.62
C LYS A 20 14.34 1.78 -20.88
N ALA A 21 13.68 1.78 -19.73
CA ALA A 21 13.53 2.95 -18.88
C ALA A 21 14.74 3.19 -17.96
N LYS A 22 15.68 2.25 -17.87
CA LYS A 22 16.87 2.36 -17.01
C LYS A 22 17.69 3.60 -17.38
N GLY A 23 17.95 4.46 -16.39
CA GLY A 23 18.69 5.72 -16.59
C GLY A 23 17.86 6.87 -17.15
N LEU A 24 16.57 6.64 -17.42
CA LEU A 24 15.60 7.68 -17.74
C LEU A 24 14.79 8.05 -16.49
N GLU A 25 14.13 9.19 -16.52
CA GLU A 25 13.21 9.62 -15.48
C GLU A 25 12.01 10.32 -16.13
N PHE A 26 10.83 10.18 -15.52
CA PHE A 26 9.58 10.73 -16.03
C PHE A 26 8.83 11.42 -14.90
N ASP A 27 8.15 12.52 -15.22
CA ASP A 27 7.32 13.23 -14.23
C ASP A 27 6.20 12.34 -13.68
N THR A 28 5.70 11.41 -14.48
CA THR A 28 4.61 10.50 -14.09
C THR A 28 4.84 9.12 -14.69
N VAL A 29 4.81 8.08 -13.86
CA VAL A 29 5.00 6.68 -14.29
C VAL A 29 3.79 5.87 -13.89
N GLN A 30 3.35 4.99 -14.79
CA GLN A 30 2.37 3.96 -14.51
C GLN A 30 3.00 2.60 -14.75
N ILE A 31 2.90 1.73 -13.76
CA ILE A 31 3.40 0.35 -13.84
C ILE A 31 2.24 -0.58 -14.22
N ALA A 32 2.43 -1.38 -15.28
CA ALA A 32 1.37 -2.21 -15.88
C ALA A 32 0.89 -3.38 -15.00
N GLY A 33 1.57 -3.67 -13.89
CA GLY A 33 1.16 -4.71 -12.93
C GLY A 33 1.45 -6.13 -13.40
N ASP A 34 2.37 -6.29 -14.36
CA ASP A 34 2.79 -7.52 -15.02
C ASP A 34 4.05 -8.17 -14.42
N PHE A 35 4.57 -7.62 -13.31
CA PHE A 35 5.63 -8.25 -12.52
C PHE A 35 5.18 -9.62 -12.04
N VAL A 36 6.12 -10.59 -11.99
CA VAL A 36 5.84 -11.92 -11.42
C VAL A 36 5.24 -11.70 -10.03
N SER A 37 4.15 -12.39 -9.70
CA SER A 37 3.50 -12.26 -8.40
C SER A 37 4.51 -12.58 -7.31
N ILE A 38 5.17 -11.55 -6.75
CA ILE A 38 6.18 -11.79 -5.74
C ILE A 38 5.39 -12.18 -4.49
N PRO A 39 5.58 -13.40 -3.97
CA PRO A 39 4.75 -13.87 -2.87
C PRO A 39 5.14 -13.10 -1.60
N PHE A 40 4.47 -11.97 -1.36
CA PHE A 40 4.45 -11.38 -0.03
C PHE A 40 3.58 -12.21 0.85
N THR A 41 4.25 -13.09 1.54
CA THR A 41 3.60 -13.86 2.54
C THR A 41 4.57 -14.07 3.68
N TRP A 42 4.47 -13.23 4.71
CA TRP A 42 4.83 -13.60 6.08
C TRP A 42 4.27 -12.55 7.06
N PRO A 43 3.49 -12.91 8.11
CA PRO A 43 2.98 -14.22 8.53
C PRO A 43 1.43 -14.35 8.38
N TYR A 44 0.86 -13.97 7.23
CA TYR A 44 -0.43 -14.52 6.75
C TYR A 44 -0.31 -15.01 5.30
N LEU A 45 0.53 -16.05 5.16
CA LEU A 45 0.74 -16.92 3.99
C LEU A 45 -0.44 -17.89 3.83
N GLY A 46 -1.65 -17.37 3.63
CA GLY A 46 -2.90 -18.13 3.80
C GLY A 46 -3.45 -18.87 2.58
N ARG A 47 -2.98 -18.61 1.35
CA ARG A 47 -3.26 -19.42 0.15
C ARG A 47 -2.18 -19.21 -0.91
N LEU A 48 -1.07 -19.93 -0.79
CA LEU A 48 -0.28 -20.31 -1.96
C LEU A 48 -1.20 -21.04 -2.97
N PRO A 49 -1.06 -20.83 -4.30
CA PRO A 49 -1.21 -21.95 -5.21
C PRO A 49 -0.18 -22.99 -4.77
N ARG A 50 -0.63 -24.24 -4.59
CA ARG A 50 0.04 -25.39 -3.94
C ARG A 50 1.48 -25.75 -4.37
N ASN A 51 2.24 -24.92 -5.08
CA ASN A 51 3.55 -25.28 -5.62
C ASN A 51 4.53 -24.08 -5.74
N PRO A 52 5.27 -23.72 -4.67
CA PRO A 52 6.33 -22.71 -4.72
C PRO A 52 7.63 -23.20 -5.42
N SER A 53 7.70 -24.45 -5.86
CA SER A 53 8.92 -25.10 -6.38
C SER A 53 9.35 -24.70 -7.80
N ALA A 54 8.79 -23.65 -8.39
CA ALA A 54 8.94 -23.38 -9.83
C ALA A 54 9.76 -22.12 -10.18
N VAL A 55 10.08 -21.24 -9.22
CA VAL A 55 10.80 -19.99 -9.50
C VAL A 55 12.13 -19.96 -8.73
N PRO A 56 13.28 -20.01 -9.42
CA PRO A 56 14.60 -19.84 -8.82
C PRO A 56 14.72 -18.51 -8.05
N GLU A 57 15.42 -18.53 -6.91
CA GLU A 57 15.65 -17.35 -6.05
C GLU A 57 16.28 -16.16 -6.81
N ALA A 58 17.19 -16.42 -7.74
CA ALA A 58 17.80 -15.40 -8.59
C ALA A 58 16.78 -14.64 -9.46
N ILE A 59 15.72 -15.32 -9.93
CA ILE A 59 14.65 -14.68 -10.71
C ILE A 59 13.83 -13.73 -9.82
N LEU A 60 13.66 -14.07 -8.53
CA LEU A 60 12.94 -13.19 -7.59
C LEU A 60 13.73 -11.92 -7.28
N GLU A 61 15.06 -12.00 -7.11
CA GLU A 61 15.91 -10.82 -6.90
C GLU A 61 15.93 -9.88 -8.11
N ASP A 62 16.00 -10.43 -9.32
CA ASP A 62 15.96 -9.62 -10.55
C ASP A 62 14.62 -8.90 -10.72
N GLU A 63 13.49 -9.57 -10.42
CA GLU A 63 12.16 -8.94 -10.42
C GLU A 63 12.07 -7.81 -9.40
N TRP A 64 12.66 -8.00 -8.21
CA TRP A 64 12.76 -6.95 -7.19
C TRP A 64 13.55 -5.73 -7.68
N ASN A 65 14.69 -5.97 -8.31
CA ASN A 65 15.52 -4.93 -8.88
C ASN A 65 14.82 -4.18 -10.00
N LEU A 66 14.08 -4.89 -10.86
CA LEU A 66 13.28 -4.27 -11.92
C LEU A 66 12.15 -3.42 -11.33
N LEU A 67 11.47 -3.90 -10.30
CA LEU A 67 10.41 -3.12 -9.66
C LEU A 67 10.97 -1.85 -9.01
N TYR A 68 12.11 -1.96 -8.33
CA TYR A 68 12.84 -0.81 -7.80
C TYR A 68 13.21 0.18 -8.89
N VAL A 69 13.77 -0.29 -10.02
CA VAL A 69 14.07 0.58 -11.15
C VAL A 69 12.80 1.26 -11.64
N ALA A 70 11.70 0.52 -11.84
CA ALA A 70 10.43 1.04 -12.35
C ALA A 70 9.83 2.13 -11.45
N VAL A 71 9.78 1.89 -10.15
CA VAL A 71 9.27 2.85 -9.15
C VAL A 71 10.12 4.11 -9.12
N THR A 72 11.45 3.96 -9.09
CA THR A 72 12.38 5.10 -9.05
C THR A 72 12.49 5.87 -10.37
N ARG A 73 11.80 5.45 -11.44
CA ARG A 73 11.71 6.26 -12.67
C ARG A 73 10.76 7.45 -12.52
N ALA A 74 9.83 7.40 -11.55
CA ALA A 74 8.92 8.51 -11.30
C ALA A 74 9.66 9.66 -10.59
N ARG A 75 9.39 10.91 -10.99
CA ARG A 75 9.91 12.11 -10.33
C ARG A 75 8.88 12.82 -9.46
N LYS A 76 7.61 12.79 -9.87
CA LYS A 76 6.52 13.52 -9.18
C LYS A 76 5.33 12.64 -8.82
N ARG A 77 4.94 11.73 -9.71
CA ARG A 77 3.74 10.90 -9.51
C ARG A 77 3.97 9.47 -9.95
N LEU A 78 3.58 8.53 -9.11
CA LEU A 78 3.54 7.11 -9.43
C LEU A 78 2.09 6.61 -9.39
N PHE A 79 1.59 6.11 -10.51
CA PHE A 79 0.32 5.41 -10.55
C PHE A 79 0.51 3.99 -10.04
N MET A 80 -0.02 3.77 -8.84
CA MET A 80 0.15 2.54 -8.09
C MET A 80 -0.72 1.41 -8.64
N SER A 81 -0.08 0.28 -8.91
CA SER A 81 -0.78 -0.99 -9.15
C SER A 81 -1.25 -1.59 -7.82
N ARG A 82 -2.19 -2.55 -7.87
CA ARG A 82 -2.64 -3.28 -6.68
C ARG A 82 -1.47 -3.96 -5.96
N PHE A 83 -0.58 -4.56 -6.75
CA PHE A 83 0.62 -5.22 -6.26
C PHE A 83 1.52 -4.27 -5.44
N LEU A 84 1.77 -3.06 -5.93
CA LEU A 84 2.55 -2.05 -5.19
C LEU A 84 1.87 -1.60 -3.89
N ALA A 85 0.55 -1.47 -3.88
CA ALA A 85 -0.14 -1.15 -2.64
C ALA A 85 -0.14 -2.30 -1.64
N ASP A 86 -0.15 -3.54 -2.11
CA ASP A 86 -0.03 -4.71 -1.22
C ASP A 86 1.37 -4.79 -0.60
N ILE A 87 2.42 -4.41 -1.34
CA ILE A 87 3.78 -4.20 -0.80
C ILE A 87 3.76 -3.19 0.36
N LEU A 88 3.13 -2.03 0.17
CA LEU A 88 3.05 -0.99 1.20
C LEU A 88 2.26 -1.42 2.44
N LYS A 89 1.16 -2.16 2.26
CA LYS A 89 0.41 -2.72 3.40
C LYS A 89 1.27 -3.64 4.26
N VAL A 90 2.13 -4.44 3.63
CA VAL A 90 3.07 -5.33 4.35
C VAL A 90 4.10 -4.52 5.13
N ALA A 91 4.55 -3.40 4.57
CA ALA A 91 5.41 -2.45 5.27
C ALA A 91 4.70 -1.67 6.38
N LYS A 92 3.42 -1.94 6.65
CA LYS A 92 2.56 -1.20 7.58
C LYS A 92 2.38 0.27 7.21
N GLU A 93 2.66 0.61 5.97
CA GLU A 93 2.46 1.93 5.39
C GLU A 93 1.04 1.99 4.82
N TYR A 94 0.08 1.95 5.73
CA TYR A 94 -1.32 2.13 5.37
C TYR A 94 -1.54 3.63 5.24
N TYR A 95 -2.04 4.04 4.08
CA TYR A 95 -2.49 5.40 3.85
C TYR A 95 -3.69 5.75 4.76
N VAL A 96 -3.39 6.06 6.01
CA VAL A 96 -4.34 6.35 7.08
C VAL A 96 -4.06 7.75 7.57
N ARG A 97 -5.12 8.53 7.70
CA ARG A 97 -5.13 9.83 8.36
C ARG A 97 -5.87 9.71 9.68
N PHE A 98 -5.67 10.66 10.58
CA PHE A 98 -6.43 10.73 11.82
C PHE A 98 -7.40 11.89 11.74
N GLU A 99 -8.65 11.62 12.11
CA GLU A 99 -9.69 12.63 12.27
C GLU A 99 -9.94 12.85 13.76
N LEU A 100 -10.16 14.10 14.15
CA LEU A 100 -10.64 14.42 15.49
C LEU A 100 -12.13 14.08 15.58
N THR A 101 -12.54 13.46 16.67
CA THR A 101 -13.92 12.99 16.84
C THR A 101 -14.96 14.10 16.79
N GLU A 102 -14.60 15.31 17.20
CA GLU A 102 -15.46 16.50 17.09
C GLU A 102 -15.82 16.83 15.63
N ALA A 103 -14.91 16.58 14.69
CA ALA A 103 -15.13 16.83 13.26
C ALA A 103 -16.04 15.77 12.59
N VAL A 104 -16.27 14.63 13.26
CA VAL A 104 -17.01 13.48 12.70
C VAL A 104 -18.40 13.33 13.34
N ARG A 105 -18.64 13.98 14.48
CA ARG A 105 -19.77 13.74 15.39
C ARG A 105 -21.12 14.35 15.00
N GLU A 106 -21.28 14.89 13.79
CA GLU A 106 -22.46 15.69 13.46
C GLU A 106 -23.82 14.97 13.52
N ASN A 107 -23.96 13.62 13.60
CA ASN A 107 -25.19 12.91 14.08
C ASN A 107 -25.22 11.37 13.96
N MET A 108 -24.15 10.59 14.23
CA MET A 108 -24.24 9.13 14.02
C MET A 108 -23.32 8.31 14.92
N SER A 109 -23.80 7.13 15.35
CA SER A 109 -22.92 6.03 15.80
C SER A 109 -21.92 5.70 14.71
N LEU A 110 -20.63 5.72 15.06
CA LEU A 110 -19.54 5.48 14.12
C LEU A 110 -19.22 3.98 14.07
N TRP A 111 -19.06 3.45 12.85
CA TRP A 111 -18.80 2.03 12.61
C TRP A 111 -17.53 1.85 11.80
N CYS A 112 -16.81 0.76 12.07
CA CYS A 112 -15.66 0.38 11.27
C CYS A 112 -16.06 0.11 9.82
N SER A 113 -15.28 0.64 8.89
CA SER A 113 -15.47 0.49 7.43
C SER A 113 -14.68 -0.68 6.84
N GLU A 114 -14.06 -1.51 7.68
CA GLU A 114 -13.27 -2.66 7.24
C GLU A 114 -14.16 -3.84 6.86
N GLN A 115 -13.76 -4.58 5.83
CA GLN A 115 -14.54 -5.73 5.37
C GLN A 115 -14.59 -6.80 6.47
N ARG A 116 -15.80 -7.27 6.79
CA ARG A 116 -16.06 -8.25 7.86
C ARG A 116 -15.76 -7.76 9.29
N CYS A 117 -15.64 -6.45 9.50
CA CYS A 117 -15.64 -5.86 10.83
C CYS A 117 -17.01 -5.27 11.14
N CYS A 118 -17.52 -5.54 12.35
CA CYS A 118 -18.78 -4.96 12.84
C CYS A 118 -18.55 -4.14 14.13
N ASN A 119 -17.31 -3.70 14.39
CA ASN A 119 -16.99 -2.96 15.60
C ASN A 119 -17.52 -1.52 15.49
N SER A 120 -18.17 -1.05 16.55
CA SER A 120 -18.43 0.37 16.73
C SER A 120 -17.14 1.10 17.13
N ILE A 121 -17.05 2.36 16.75
CA ILE A 121 -15.98 3.26 17.15
C ILE A 121 -16.51 4.04 18.37
N PRO A 122 -15.86 3.90 19.55
CA PRO A 122 -16.32 4.57 20.76
C PRO A 122 -16.41 6.07 20.55
N ALA A 123 -17.52 6.68 20.97
CA ALA A 123 -17.79 8.08 20.71
C ALA A 123 -16.81 9.01 21.47
N ASP A 124 -16.20 8.54 22.53
CA ASP A 124 -15.20 9.21 23.37
C ASP A 124 -13.75 9.00 22.88
N SER A 125 -13.56 8.32 21.75
CA SER A 125 -12.24 8.29 21.10
C SER A 125 -11.82 9.72 20.78
N LEU A 126 -10.53 10.08 20.92
CA LEU A 126 -10.05 11.42 20.55
C LEU A 126 -9.57 11.49 19.09
N LEU A 127 -8.82 10.46 18.69
CA LEU A 127 -8.31 10.29 17.33
C LEU A 127 -8.92 9.05 16.71
N ILE A 128 -9.57 9.23 15.56
CA ILE A 128 -10.19 8.15 14.79
C ILE A 128 -9.36 7.94 13.52
N PRO A 129 -8.78 6.74 13.32
CA PRO A 129 -8.09 6.41 12.09
C PRO A 129 -9.09 6.37 10.92
N LYS A 130 -8.77 7.07 9.85
CA LYS A 130 -9.52 7.10 8.60
C LYS A 130 -8.60 6.64 7.48
N ARG A 131 -8.94 5.52 6.86
CA ARG A 131 -8.30 5.06 5.63
C ARG A 131 -8.61 6.08 4.53
N ILE A 132 -7.59 6.55 3.83
CA ILE A 132 -7.81 7.46 2.70
C ILE A 132 -8.34 6.68 1.49
N ASN A 133 -9.01 7.40 0.60
CA ASN A 133 -9.39 6.84 -0.69
C ASN A 133 -8.13 6.56 -1.52
N PHE A 134 -8.09 5.39 -2.15
CA PHE A 134 -6.98 5.02 -3.03
C PHE A 134 -7.53 4.59 -4.37
N VAL A 135 -7.02 5.18 -5.47
CA VAL A 135 -7.40 4.83 -6.83
C VAL A 135 -6.23 4.15 -7.50
N TYR A 136 -6.44 2.91 -7.91
CA TYR A 136 -5.45 2.11 -8.60
C TYR A 136 -5.36 2.46 -10.08
N ALA A 137 -4.24 2.07 -10.71
CA ALA A 137 -4.04 2.21 -12.15
C ALA A 137 -5.12 1.51 -13.01
N ASP A 138 -5.76 0.45 -12.50
CA ASP A 138 -6.89 -0.25 -13.16
C ASP A 138 -8.26 0.44 -12.97
N GLY A 139 -8.28 1.61 -12.31
CA GLY A 139 -9.48 2.39 -12.01
C GLY A 139 -10.27 1.88 -10.81
N THR A 140 -9.88 0.76 -10.21
CA THR A 140 -10.52 0.25 -9.00
C THR A 140 -10.18 1.12 -7.80
N LYS A 141 -11.08 1.16 -6.82
CA LYS A 141 -10.99 2.10 -5.69
C LYS A 141 -11.08 1.35 -4.37
N ILE A 142 -10.26 1.75 -3.41
CA ILE A 142 -10.52 1.48 -2.00
C ILE A 142 -11.32 2.66 -1.45
N PRO A 143 -12.54 2.44 -0.95
CA PRO A 143 -13.31 3.51 -0.36
C PRO A 143 -12.63 4.01 0.91
N GLU A 144 -12.70 5.32 1.12
CA GLU A 144 -12.38 5.91 2.40
C GLU A 144 -13.31 5.34 3.49
N GLY A 145 -12.83 5.33 4.73
CA GLY A 145 -13.62 4.80 5.82
C GLY A 145 -12.90 4.87 7.16
N LEU A 146 -13.70 4.95 8.23
CA LEU A 146 -13.19 4.97 9.60
C LEU A 146 -12.82 3.56 10.04
N LEU A 147 -11.75 3.42 10.81
CA LEU A 147 -11.29 2.15 11.35
C LEU A 147 -11.46 2.16 12.87
N CYS A 148 -11.94 1.06 13.45
CA CYS A 148 -11.93 0.87 14.89
C CYS A 148 -10.51 0.62 15.41
N HIS A 149 -10.30 0.77 16.72
CA HIS A 149 -9.00 0.51 17.35
C HIS A 149 -8.42 -0.85 16.97
N SER A 150 -9.22 -1.92 16.99
CA SER A 150 -8.74 -3.27 16.65
C SER A 150 -8.26 -3.38 15.20
N CYS A 151 -9.02 -2.86 14.23
CA CYS A 151 -8.61 -2.88 12.82
C CYS A 151 -7.40 -1.96 12.58
N ALA A 152 -7.35 -0.83 13.28
CA ALA A 152 -6.22 0.08 13.22
C ALA A 152 -4.96 -0.52 13.86
N ALA A 153 -5.07 -1.36 14.88
CA ALA A 153 -3.91 -1.99 15.54
C ALA A 153 -3.11 -2.91 14.61
N TRP A 154 -3.79 -3.67 13.75
CA TRP A 154 -3.15 -4.49 12.71
C TRP A 154 -2.39 -3.65 11.68
N THR A 155 -2.74 -2.38 11.56
CA THR A 155 -2.30 -1.47 10.52
C THR A 155 -1.23 -0.50 11.03
N LEU A 156 -1.49 0.19 12.14
CA LEU A 156 -0.67 1.26 12.72
C LEU A 156 0.37 0.74 13.73
N GLY A 157 0.26 -0.54 14.13
CA GLY A 157 1.13 -1.10 15.16
C GLY A 157 1.06 -0.30 16.46
N PRO A 158 2.20 0.01 17.12
CA PRO A 158 2.23 0.70 18.42
C PRO A 158 1.50 2.04 18.46
N ILE A 159 1.43 2.77 17.34
CA ILE A 159 0.79 4.10 17.27
C ILE A 159 -0.73 4.00 17.45
N THR A 160 -1.33 2.82 17.30
CA THR A 160 -2.76 2.59 17.59
C THR A 160 -3.15 2.93 19.03
N GLN A 161 -2.20 2.98 19.97
CA GLN A 161 -2.44 3.41 21.36
C GLN A 161 -2.95 4.85 21.46
N LEU A 162 -2.67 5.68 20.45
CA LEU A 162 -3.20 7.04 20.36
C LEU A 162 -4.68 7.07 19.94
N THR A 163 -5.27 5.92 19.63
CA THR A 163 -6.61 5.78 19.06
C THR A 163 -7.53 5.03 20.03
N GLY A 164 -8.84 5.28 19.95
CA GLY A 164 -9.82 4.66 20.83
C GLY A 164 -10.10 5.45 22.10
N SER A 165 -10.92 4.87 22.98
CA SER A 165 -11.39 5.50 24.22
C SER A 165 -10.27 5.56 25.27
N PRO A 166 -10.06 6.71 25.93
CA PRO A 166 -9.08 6.83 27.03
C PRO A 166 -9.48 6.03 28.29
N THR A 167 -10.73 5.55 28.37
CA THR A 167 -11.27 4.86 29.55
C THR A 167 -11.21 3.35 29.43
N THR A 168 -10.81 2.82 28.27
CA THR A 168 -10.73 1.38 28.04
C THR A 168 -9.26 0.95 28.00
N GLU A 169 -8.81 0.18 29.00
CA GLU A 169 -7.55 -0.56 28.89
C GLU A 169 -7.74 -1.64 27.82
N GLN A 170 -7.23 -1.38 26.62
CA GLN A 170 -7.31 -2.32 25.50
C GLN A 170 -5.97 -3.05 25.36
N ASP A 171 -5.92 -4.28 25.89
CA ASP A 171 -4.87 -5.25 25.58
C ASP A 171 -5.03 -5.68 24.12
N ALA A 172 -4.56 -4.84 23.19
CA ALA A 172 -4.45 -5.21 21.80
C ALA A 172 -3.23 -6.12 21.63
N ALA A 173 -3.46 -7.39 21.35
CA ALA A 173 -2.41 -8.28 20.87
C ALA A 173 -1.87 -7.72 19.54
N TYR A 174 -0.67 -7.12 19.58
CA TYR A 174 -0.01 -6.65 18.37
C TYR A 174 0.49 -7.84 17.55
N PRO A 175 0.31 -7.86 16.22
CA PRO A 175 1.05 -8.80 15.38
C PRO A 175 2.55 -8.65 15.61
N LEU A 176 3.25 -9.78 15.73
CA LEU A 176 4.70 -9.86 15.94
C LEU A 176 5.44 -8.89 14.99
N GLU A 177 6.28 -8.01 15.54
CA GLU A 177 6.94 -6.92 14.80
C GLU A 177 8.11 -7.35 13.92
N ASN A 178 8.53 -8.61 13.97
CA ASN A 178 9.73 -9.05 13.25
C ASN A 178 9.40 -9.54 11.85
N ILE A 179 9.28 -8.60 10.91
CA ILE A 179 9.35 -8.90 9.48
C ILE A 179 10.79 -8.58 9.03
N GLU A 180 11.62 -9.61 8.86
CA GLU A 180 12.90 -9.45 8.15
C GLU A 180 12.59 -9.28 6.66
N VAL A 181 12.62 -8.03 6.20
CA VAL A 181 12.39 -7.67 4.80
C VAL A 181 13.72 -7.69 4.04
N PRO A 182 13.83 -8.34 2.86
CA PRO A 182 15.04 -8.30 2.05
C PRO A 182 15.52 -6.85 1.81
N SER A 183 16.83 -6.63 1.75
CA SER A 183 17.41 -5.30 1.61
C SER A 183 16.85 -4.51 0.42
N VAL A 184 16.66 -5.18 -0.72
CA VAL A 184 16.06 -4.58 -1.93
C VAL A 184 14.62 -4.09 -1.70
N VAL A 185 13.83 -4.82 -0.92
CA VAL A 185 12.46 -4.43 -0.58
C VAL A 185 12.48 -3.25 0.39
N ARG A 186 13.42 -3.19 1.33
CA ARG A 186 13.58 -2.01 2.21
C ARG A 186 13.86 -0.73 1.41
N ILE A 187 14.79 -0.79 0.45
CA ILE A 187 15.15 0.34 -0.41
C ILE A 187 13.94 0.75 -1.30
N LEU A 188 13.20 -0.24 -1.80
CA LEU A 188 11.96 0.00 -2.54
C LEU A 188 10.92 0.73 -1.68
N LEU A 189 10.72 0.31 -0.43
CA LEU A 189 9.78 0.94 0.50
C LEU A 189 10.17 2.38 0.80
N GLU A 190 11.44 2.65 1.09
CA GLU A 190 11.95 4.02 1.26
C GLU A 190 11.68 4.90 0.04
N SER A 191 11.83 4.33 -1.16
CA SER A 191 11.54 5.03 -2.41
C SER A 191 10.06 5.32 -2.59
N LEU A 192 9.19 4.34 -2.28
CA LEU A 192 7.74 4.51 -2.37
C LEU A 192 7.20 5.55 -1.38
N LEU A 193 7.82 5.68 -0.21
CA LEU A 193 7.47 6.67 0.82
C LEU A 193 7.99 8.08 0.53
N SER A 194 8.88 8.23 -0.44
CA SER A 194 9.43 9.53 -0.85
C SER A 194 8.55 10.26 -1.88
N PHE A 195 7.46 9.64 -2.34
CA PHE A 195 6.52 10.19 -3.33
C PHE A 195 5.31 10.89 -2.71
#